data_AF-A0A1G3BNG1-F1
#
_entry.id   AF-A0A1G3BNG1-F1
#
_cell.length_a   1.000
_cell.length_b   1.000
_cell.length_c   1.000
_cell.angle_alpha   90.00
_cell.angle_beta   90.00
_cell.angle_gamma   90.00
#
_symmetry.space_group_name_H-M   'P 1'
#
loop_
_entity.id
_entity.type
_entity.pdbx_description
1 polymer ?
#
loop_
_entity_poly.entity_id
_entity_poly.type
_entity_poly.pdbx_seq_one_letter_code
_entity_poly.pdbx_strand_id
1 'polypeptide(L)' 'MHNGFFPTLFEVVQFYNGVGGRSENKSPDIHGLNLTAQEVNDLTEFLKALTGELVHVKYEPVSLGYPNLPDGF' A
#
# COMPACT_ATOMS: atom_id res chain seq x y z
N MET A 1 -1.97 -1.47 -5.29
CA MET A 1 -3.25 -1.45 -6.04
C MET A 1 -4.13 -0.39 -5.41
N HIS A 2 -4.80 0.46 -6.20
CA HIS A 2 -5.59 1.57 -5.66
C HIS A 2 -6.81 1.12 -4.83
N ASN A 3 -7.18 -0.15 -4.94
CA ASN A 3 -8.34 -0.78 -4.30
C ASN A 3 -7.98 -1.74 -3.16
N GLY A 4 -6.71 -1.81 -2.73
CA GLY A 4 -6.30 -2.73 -1.67
C GLY A 4 -6.40 -4.23 -2.00
N PHE A 5 -6.45 -4.59 -3.30
CA PHE A 5 -6.67 -5.97 -3.74
C PHE A 5 -5.65 -6.99 -3.22
N PHE A 6 -4.37 -6.60 -3.08
CA PHE A 6 -3.32 -7.49 -2.57
C PHE A 6 -3.04 -7.20 -1.10
N PRO A 7 -3.19 -8.19 -0.20
CA PRO A 7 -2.95 -8.02 1.23
C PRO A 7 -1.46 -7.96 1.59
N THR A 8 -0.56 -8.46 0.75
CA THR A 8 0.88 -8.50 1.04
C THR A 8 1.73 -7.73 0.04
N LEU A 9 2.86 -7.20 0.51
CA LEU A 9 3.87 -6.57 -0.36
C LEU A 9 4.44 -7.56 -1.39
N PHE A 10 4.62 -8.83 -1.00
CA PHE A 10 5.11 -9.89 -1.89
C PHE A 10 4.19 -10.10 -3.09
N GLU A 11 2.87 -10.15 -2.88
CA GLU A 11 1.89 -10.29 -3.98
C GLU A 11 1.92 -9.09 -4.94
N VAL A 12 2.14 -7.88 -4.41
CA VAL A 12 2.32 -6.68 -5.24
C VAL A 12 3.57 -6.80 -6.11
N VAL A 13 4.70 -7.25 -5.53
CA VAL A 13 5.94 -7.45 -6.29
C VAL A 13 5.75 -8.51 -7.37
N GLN A 14 5.13 -9.65 -7.04
CA GLN A 14 4.85 -10.72 -8.00
C GLN A 14 3.94 -10.29 -9.15
N PHE A 15 2.95 -9.45 -8.86
CA PHE A 15 2.06 -8.89 -9.88
C PHE A 15 2.84 -8.09 -10.94
N TYR A 16 3.77 -7.24 -10.51
CA TYR A 16 4.62 -6.48 -11.44
C TYR A 16 5.71 -7.34 -12.08
N ASN A 17 6.25 -8.33 -11.37
CA ASN A 17 7.21 -9.27 -11.93
C ASN A 17 6.67 -9.97 -13.20
N GLY A 18 5.38 -10.33 -13.18
CA GLY A 18 4.71 -10.93 -14.32
C GLY A 18 4.55 -9.99 -15.52
N VAL A 19 3.88 -8.84 -15.32
CA VAL A 19 3.72 -7.74 -16.29
C VAL A 19 2.85 -6.58 -15.74
N GLY A 20 2.28 -6.69 -14.53
CA GLY A 20 1.39 -5.67 -13.98
C GLY A 20 -0.07 -5.73 -14.47
N GLY A 21 -0.59 -6.93 -14.75
CA GLY A 21 -1.99 -7.13 -15.15
C GLY A 21 -2.34 -6.67 -16.56
N ARG A 22 -3.63 -6.80 -16.93
CA ARG A 22 -4.19 -6.36 -18.22
C ARG A 22 -4.88 -5.02 -18.04
N SER A 23 -4.60 -4.07 -18.93
CA SER A 23 -5.24 -2.76 -18.98
C SER A 23 -5.26 -2.27 -20.42
N GLU A 24 -6.35 -1.58 -20.81
CA GLU A 24 -6.52 -1.02 -22.16
C GLU A 24 -5.47 0.06 -22.48
N ASN A 25 -5.01 0.80 -21.47
CA ASN A 25 -4.05 1.90 -21.62
C ASN A 25 -2.59 1.47 -21.38
N LYS A 26 -2.32 0.15 -21.38
CA LYS A 26 -0.97 -0.35 -21.13
C LYS A 26 -0.10 -0.21 -22.37
N SER A 27 1.06 0.43 -22.22
CA SER A 27 2.05 0.50 -23.30
C SER A 27 2.50 -0.91 -23.72
N PRO A 28 2.68 -1.17 -25.02
CA PRO A 28 3.25 -2.42 -25.51
C PRO A 28 4.68 -2.66 -25.02
N ASP A 29 5.41 -1.62 -24.61
CA ASP A 29 6.80 -1.72 -24.11
C ASP A 29 6.87 -2.23 -22.65
N ILE A 30 5.73 -2.41 -21.98
CA ILE A 30 5.70 -2.95 -20.61
C ILE A 30 5.70 -4.47 -20.68
N HIS A 31 6.82 -5.05 -20.26
CA HIS A 31 7.07 -6.48 -20.25
C HIS A 31 7.29 -7.01 -18.83
N GLY A 32 7.27 -8.34 -18.68
CA GLY A 32 7.61 -8.98 -17.41
C GLY A 32 9.06 -8.71 -17.02
N LEU A 33 9.28 -8.53 -15.72
CA LEU A 33 10.63 -8.31 -15.17
C LEU A 33 11.43 -9.60 -15.11
N ASN A 34 10.75 -10.76 -15.08
CA ASN A 34 11.33 -12.11 -15.05
C ASN A 34 12.34 -12.32 -13.90
N LEU A 35 12.07 -11.69 -12.75
CA LEU A 35 12.83 -11.87 -11.53
C LEU A 35 12.71 -13.30 -11.03
N THR A 36 13.83 -13.84 -10.56
CA THR A 36 13.89 -15.10 -9.83
C THR A 36 13.20 -14.97 -8.47
N ALA A 37 12.91 -16.12 -7.84
CA ALA A 37 12.34 -16.13 -6.49
C ALA A 37 13.24 -15.40 -5.47
N GLN A 38 14.56 -15.50 -5.64
CA GLN A 38 15.51 -14.80 -4.76
C GLN A 38 15.44 -13.29 -4.97
N GLU A 39 15.46 -12.81 -6.21
CA GLU A 39 15.38 -11.37 -6.50
C GLU A 39 14.05 -10.75 -6.05
N VAL A 40 12.94 -11.49 -6.12
CA VAL A 40 11.66 -11.05 -5.56
C VAL A 40 11.75 -10.88 -4.05
N ASN A 41 12.39 -11.82 -3.35
CA ASN A 41 12.59 -11.74 -1.91
C ASN A 41 13.51 -10.56 -1.55
N ASP A 42 14.62 -10.40 -2.26
CA ASP A 42 15.58 -9.32 -2.03
C ASP A 42 14.94 -7.94 -2.26
N LEU A 43 14.15 -7.79 -3.33
CA LEU A 43 13.39 -6.58 -3.60
C LEU A 43 12.34 -6.32 -2.50
N THR A 44 11.66 -7.36 -2.02
CA THR A 44 10.70 -7.23 -0.93
C THR A 44 11.37 -6.74 0.36
N GLU A 45 12.55 -7.25 0.71
CA GLU A 45 13.32 -6.79 1.86
C GLU A 45 13.86 -5.36 1.68
N PHE A 46 14.34 -5.02 0.48
CA PHE A 46 14.72 -3.65 0.16
C PHE A 46 13.57 -2.66 0.37
N LEU A 47 12.36 -2.98 -0.10
CA LEU A 47 11.19 -2.12 0.06
C LEU A 47 10.75 -1.99 1.53
N LYS A 48 10.89 -3.04 2.34
CA LYS A 48 10.65 -2.95 3.79
C LYS A 48 11.60 -1.96 4.47
N ALA A 49 12.85 -1.91 4.01
CA ALA A 49 13.85 -0.98 4.54
C ALA A 49 13.58 0.51 4.20
N LEU A 50 12.65 0.80 3.28
CA LEU A 50 12.20 2.16 2.98
C LEU A 50 11.20 2.71 4.02
N THR A 51 10.88 1.94 5.06
CA THR A 51 10.01 2.40 6.16
C THR A 51 10.77 3.40 7.03
N GLY A 52 10.36 4.67 6.98
CA GLY A 52 10.92 5.73 7.81
C GLY A 52 10.38 5.75 9.24
N GLU A 53 10.91 6.68 10.05
CA GLU A 53 10.40 6.94 11.40
C GLU A 53 8.95 7.45 11.35
N LEU A 54 8.12 6.96 12.27
CA LEU A 54 6.74 7.40 12.39
C LEU A 54 6.69 8.81 12.98
N VAL A 55 5.81 9.64 12.43
CA VAL A 55 5.54 10.97 13.00
C VAL A 55 4.84 10.78 14.35
N HIS A 56 5.43 11.35 15.40
CA HIS A 56 4.81 11.38 16.72
C HIS A 56 3.71 12.44 16.76
N VAL A 57 2.46 11.99 16.69
CA VAL A 57 1.29 12.86 16.81
C VAL A 57 0.86 12.94 18.27
N LYS A 58 0.76 14.16 18.80
CA LYS A 58 0.08 14.43 20.07
C LYS A 58 -1.37 14.80 19.76
N TYR A 59 -2.31 14.09 20.36
CA TYR A 59 -3.71 14.43 20.28
C TYR A 59 -4.03 15.38 21.43
N GLU A 60 -4.34 16.62 21.11
CA GLU A 60 -4.92 17.53 22.09
C GLU A 60 -6.39 17.15 22.30
N PRO A 61 -6.84 16.92 23.54
CA PRO A 61 -8.24 16.65 23.81
C PRO A 61 -9.05 17.92 23.50
N VAL A 62 -9.85 17.88 22.44
CA VAL A 62 -10.87 18.91 22.20
C VAL A 62 -12.07 18.56 23.08
N SER A 63 -12.49 19.50 23.94
CA SER A 63 -13.76 19.37 24.65
C SER A 63 -14.90 19.30 23.64
N LEU A 64 -15.51 18.12 23.49
CA LEU A 64 -16.69 17.93 22.66
C LEU A 64 -17.89 18.56 23.39
N GLY A 65 -18.11 19.86 23.17
CA GLY A 65 -19.40 20.47 23.45
C GLY A 65 -20.40 19.93 22.43
N TYR A 66 -21.43 19.20 22.87
CA TYR A 66 -22.53 18.77 22.02
C TYR A 66 -23.73 19.71 22.24
N PRO A 67 -23.77 20.90 21.60
CA PRO A 67 -24.84 21.87 21.81
C PRO A 67 -26.21 21.37 21.33
N ASN A 68 -26.25 20.30 20.51
CA ASN A 68 -27.47 19.72 19.94
C ASN A 68 -27.49 18.19 20.09
N LEU A 69 -27.14 17.66 21.27
CA LEU A 69 -27.33 16.22 21.53
C LEU A 69 -28.85 15.96 21.65
N PRO A 70 -29.43 15.03 20.87
CA PRO A 70 -30.81 14.63 21.06
C PRO A 70 -31.00 14.05 22.46
N ASP A 71 -32.11 14.37 23.13
CA ASP A 71 -32.44 13.78 24.43
C ASP A 71 -32.54 12.25 24.31
N GLY A 72 -31.80 11.52 25.15
CA GLY A 72 -31.87 10.06 25.27
C GLY A 72 -30.72 9.26 24.66
N PHE A 73 -29.59 9.89 24.33
CA PHE A 73 -28.30 9.21 24.14
C PHE A 73 -27.55 8.99 25.46
#